data_AF-A0A8D5JNI4-F1
#
_entry.id   AF-A0A8D5JNI4-F1
#
_cell.length_a   1.000
_cell.length_b   1.000
_cell.length_c   1.000
_cell.angle_alpha   90.00
_cell.angle_beta   90.00
_cell.angle_gamma   90.00
#
_symmetry.space_group_name_H-M   'P 1'
#
loop_
_entity.id
_entity.type
_entity.pdbx_description
1 polymer ?
#
loop_
_entity_poly.entity_id
_entity_poly.type
_entity_poly.pdbx_seq_one_letter_code
_entity_poly.pdbx_strand_id
1 'polypeptide(L)'
;MTVAQITVLCSAMLIAHALPIELSVSKKAGASLIPIGLLRLLGAVIYGMILHHLSLFFGFWQEKATVYFKAADTSQTPVEWVLDQLQNIALIVLIIFCILIVMRVLRAIGLLTLLEKILSPVLPVFGMGHNAAPVTVVGMVMGLGYGGAMIIRETARGKMGREELFYSMVMMGLCHGLVEDTLLMVAIGGKITGVFWGRILFSLFVVYCIVQCGRVFSGRRVRTET
;
A
#
# COMPACT_ATOMS: atom_id res chain seq x y z
N MET A 1 15.38 7.88 -17.16
CA MET A 1 14.84 6.81 -16.30
C MET A 1 14.13 5.78 -17.17
N THR A 2 14.30 4.49 -16.88
CA THR A 2 13.49 3.43 -17.51
C THR A 2 12.15 3.28 -16.79
N VAL A 3 11.18 2.64 -17.43
CA VAL A 3 9.89 2.39 -16.79
C VAL A 3 10.03 1.45 -15.57
N ALA A 4 10.99 0.52 -15.61
CA ALA A 4 11.37 -0.29 -14.46
C ALA A 4 11.78 0.57 -13.25
N GLN A 5 12.63 1.58 -13.46
CA GLN A 5 13.08 2.48 -12.39
C GLN A 5 11.93 3.30 -11.79
N ILE A 6 11.02 3.83 -12.63
CA ILE A 6 9.84 4.54 -12.14
C ILE A 6 8.94 3.59 -11.34
N THR A 7 8.72 2.37 -11.85
CA THR A 7 7.87 1.37 -11.18
C THR A 7 8.42 0.98 -9.80
N VAL A 8 9.75 0.82 -9.68
CA VAL A 8 10.43 0.56 -8.40
C VAL A 8 10.22 1.73 -7.43
N LEU A 9 10.43 2.97 -7.90
CA LEU A 9 10.28 4.16 -7.07
C LEU A 9 8.84 4.39 -6.61
N CYS A 10 7.87 4.26 -7.53
CA CYS A 10 6.43 4.31 -7.21
C CYS A 10 6.06 3.24 -6.18
N SER A 11 6.57 2.02 -6.32
CA SER A 11 6.29 0.92 -5.40
C SER A 11 6.85 1.16 -4.00
N ALA A 12 8.08 1.66 -3.90
CA ALA A 12 8.68 2.03 -2.62
C ALA A 12 7.92 3.18 -1.96
N MET A 13 7.54 4.20 -2.74
CA MET A 13 6.72 5.31 -2.27
C MET A 13 5.37 4.83 -1.74
N LEU A 14 4.67 3.95 -2.46
CA LEU A 14 3.40 3.40 -2.01
C LEU A 14 3.49 2.72 -0.65
N ILE A 15 4.57 1.97 -0.40
CA ILE A 15 4.74 1.29 0.88
C ILE A 15 5.09 2.28 2.00
N ALA A 16 5.81 3.38 1.72
CA ALA A 16 6.36 4.28 2.74
C ALA A 16 5.67 5.66 2.90
N HIS A 17 4.73 6.04 2.01
CA HIS A 17 4.28 7.44 1.90
C HIS A 17 3.52 8.02 3.11
N ALA A 18 2.86 7.19 3.92
CA ALA A 18 1.96 7.65 4.99
C ALA A 18 2.42 7.27 6.41
N LEU A 19 3.73 7.05 6.61
CA LEU A 19 4.29 6.57 7.87
C LEU A 19 3.79 7.33 9.13
N PRO A 20 3.80 8.67 9.20
CA PRO A 20 3.38 9.38 10.42
C PRO A 20 1.90 9.17 10.77
N ILE A 21 1.03 9.19 9.74
CA ILE A 21 -0.42 9.02 9.90
C ILE A 21 -0.70 7.58 10.36
N GLU A 22 -0.04 6.60 9.75
CA GLU A 22 -0.26 5.20 10.09
C GLU A 22 0.25 4.84 11.49
N LEU A 23 1.42 5.36 11.90
CA LEU A 23 1.91 5.18 13.26
C LEU A 23 0.95 5.82 14.27
N SER A 24 0.34 6.95 13.92
CA SER A 24 -0.70 7.57 14.75
C SER A 24 -1.96 6.71 14.86
N VAL A 25 -2.41 6.10 13.76
CA VAL A 25 -3.55 5.15 13.74
C VAL A 25 -3.21 3.89 14.54
N SER A 26 -2.01 3.34 14.37
CA SER A 26 -1.50 2.17 15.09
C SER A 26 -1.50 2.40 16.60
N LYS A 27 -1.04 3.58 17.03
CA LYS A 27 -1.05 3.98 18.44
C LYS A 27 -2.46 4.00 19.01
N LYS A 28 -3.41 4.59 18.28
CA LYS A 28 -4.81 4.68 18.70
C LYS A 28 -5.51 3.33 18.70
N ALA A 29 -5.15 2.44 17.78
CA ALA A 29 -5.69 1.09 17.71
C ALA A 29 -5.14 0.17 18.80
N GLY A 30 -3.99 0.50 19.41
CA GLY A 30 -3.31 -0.30 20.43
C GLY A 30 -2.22 -1.23 19.89
N ALA A 31 -1.76 -1.02 18.66
CA ALA A 31 -0.70 -1.80 18.02
C ALA A 31 0.70 -1.24 18.31
N SER A 32 1.73 -2.08 18.19
CA SER A 32 3.13 -1.70 18.40
C SER A 32 3.67 -0.87 17.25
N LEU A 33 4.24 0.30 17.55
CA LEU A 33 4.66 1.29 16.55
C LEU A 33 5.93 0.88 15.81
N ILE A 34 6.93 0.44 16.56
CA ILE A 34 8.27 0.15 16.01
C ILE A 34 8.22 -0.98 14.98
N PRO A 35 7.58 -2.14 15.25
CA PRO A 35 7.54 -3.21 14.27
C PRO A 35 6.82 -2.81 12.98
N ILE A 36 5.71 -2.05 13.08
CA ILE A 36 4.96 -1.57 11.90
C ILE A 36 5.82 -0.60 11.09
N GLY A 37 6.44 0.39 11.73
CA GLY A 37 7.28 1.38 11.05
C GLY A 37 8.50 0.75 10.39
N LEU A 38 9.21 -0.14 11.09
CA LEU A 38 10.37 -0.85 10.54
C LEU A 38 9.98 -1.76 9.39
N LEU A 39 8.90 -2.52 9.53
CA LEU A 39 8.46 -3.43 8.49
C LEU A 39 8.10 -2.70 7.20
N ARG A 40 7.57 -1.48 7.29
CA ARG A 40 7.28 -0.66 6.12
C ARG A 40 8.52 -0.08 5.47
N LEU A 41 9.44 0.47 6.26
CA LEU A 41 10.70 1.00 5.73
C LEU A 41 11.53 -0.10 5.07
N LEU A 42 11.74 -1.21 5.78
CA LEU A 42 12.47 -2.35 5.25
C LEU A 42 11.70 -3.01 4.11
N GLY A 43 10.38 -3.14 4.25
CA GLY A 43 9.51 -3.70 3.21
C GLY A 43 9.57 -2.91 1.91
N ALA A 44 9.60 -1.57 1.97
CA ALA A 44 9.73 -0.72 0.80
C ALA A 44 11.07 -0.95 0.07
N VAL A 45 12.16 -1.04 0.84
CA VAL A 45 13.51 -1.29 0.28
C VAL A 45 13.59 -2.71 -0.29
N ILE A 46 13.17 -3.72 0.46
CA ILE A 46 13.17 -5.12 0.02
C ILE A 46 12.30 -5.30 -1.23
N TYR A 47 11.10 -4.75 -1.23
CA TYR A 47 10.20 -4.85 -2.39
C TYR A 47 10.78 -4.14 -3.61
N GLY A 48 11.36 -2.95 -3.43
CA GLY A 48 12.05 -2.23 -4.49
C GLY A 48 13.22 -3.01 -5.08
N MET A 49 14.05 -3.65 -4.24
CA MET A 49 15.15 -4.52 -4.69
C MET A 49 14.63 -5.74 -5.44
N ILE A 50 13.59 -6.40 -4.95
CA ILE A 50 12.95 -7.55 -5.63
C ILE A 50 12.48 -7.13 -7.03
N LEU A 51 11.71 -6.04 -7.13
CA LEU A 51 11.24 -5.54 -8.43
C LEU A 51 12.39 -5.16 -9.36
N HIS A 52 13.44 -4.52 -8.84
CA HIS A 52 14.61 -4.16 -9.63
C HIS A 52 15.31 -5.40 -10.20
N HIS A 53 15.61 -6.39 -9.37
CA HIS A 53 16.29 -7.61 -9.83
C HIS A 53 15.43 -8.43 -10.79
N LEU A 54 14.12 -8.56 -10.52
CA LEU A 54 13.19 -9.22 -11.44
C LEU A 54 13.11 -8.49 -12.79
N SER A 55 13.10 -7.15 -12.78
CA SER A 55 13.05 -6.37 -14.02
C SER A 55 14.30 -6.54 -14.88
N LEU A 56 15.47 -6.70 -14.26
CA LEU A 56 16.72 -6.98 -14.96
C LEU A 56 16.79 -8.42 -15.47
N PHE A 57 16.43 -9.39 -14.62
CA PHE A 57 16.51 -10.81 -14.95
C PHE A 57 15.61 -11.20 -16.11
N PHE A 58 14.36 -10.71 -16.12
CA PHE A 58 13.39 -10.99 -17.18
C PHE A 58 13.42 -9.96 -18.33
N GLY A 59 14.22 -8.89 -18.22
CA GLY A 59 14.26 -7.81 -19.20
C GLY A 59 12.96 -6.98 -19.28
N PHE A 60 12.15 -6.97 -18.22
CA PHE A 60 10.88 -6.23 -18.21
C PHE A 60 11.08 -4.72 -18.11
N TRP A 61 10.26 -3.96 -18.85
CA TRP A 61 10.10 -2.50 -18.74
C TRP A 61 11.40 -1.69 -18.87
N GLN A 62 12.33 -2.17 -19.71
CA GLN A 62 13.60 -1.48 -19.99
C GLN A 62 13.45 -0.32 -20.99
N GLU A 63 12.24 -0.10 -21.51
CA GLU A 63 11.90 1.05 -22.34
C GLU A 63 12.09 2.38 -21.59
N LYS A 64 12.48 3.43 -22.32
CA LYS A 64 12.62 4.78 -21.77
C LYS A 64 11.24 5.27 -21.32
N ALA A 65 11.13 5.67 -20.06
CA ALA A 65 9.87 6.16 -19.54
C ALA A 65 9.52 7.54 -20.12
N THR A 66 8.28 7.69 -20.57
CA THR A 66 7.68 8.99 -20.92
C THR A 66 7.09 9.59 -19.64
N VAL A 67 7.79 10.56 -19.05
CA VAL A 67 7.27 11.32 -17.93
C VAL A 67 6.44 12.47 -18.50
N TYR A 68 5.14 12.52 -18.16
CA TYR A 68 4.22 13.55 -18.66
C TYR A 68 4.46 14.93 -18.05
N PHE A 69 5.16 15.00 -16.92
CA PHE A 69 5.54 16.27 -16.29
C PHE A 69 6.75 16.88 -17.01
N LYS A 70 6.63 18.13 -17.44
CA LYS A 70 7.75 18.90 -17.94
C LYS A 70 8.72 19.16 -16.78
N ALA A 71 9.94 18.64 -16.88
CA ALA A 71 11.05 19.11 -16.06
C ALA A 71 11.41 20.53 -16.51
N ALA A 72 11.57 21.45 -15.55
CA ALA A 72 11.99 22.81 -15.87
C ALA A 72 13.39 22.78 -16.51
N ASP A 73 13.55 23.43 -17.66
CA ASP A 73 14.85 23.56 -18.30
C ASP A 73 15.76 24.44 -17.43
N THR A 74 17.05 24.10 -17.37
CA THR A 74 18.02 24.77 -16.48
C THR A 74 18.27 26.24 -16.87
N SER A 75 17.83 26.67 -18.05
CA SER A 75 18.02 28.02 -18.60
C SER A 75 16.77 28.90 -18.55
N GLN A 76 15.74 28.54 -17.77
CA GLN A 76 14.48 29.31 -17.70
C GLN A 76 14.62 30.61 -16.91
N THR A 77 13.94 31.65 -17.39
CA THR A 77 13.72 32.86 -16.58
C THR A 77 12.78 32.57 -15.41
N PRO A 78 12.80 33.35 -14.31
CA PRO A 78 11.90 33.13 -13.17
C PRO A 78 10.41 33.16 -13.56
N VAL A 79 10.04 33.95 -14.57
CA VAL A 79 8.66 34.04 -15.06
C VAL A 79 8.24 32.77 -15.81
N GLU A 80 9.10 32.27 -16.70
CA GLU A 80 8.87 30.99 -17.40
C GLU A 80 8.77 29.83 -16.40
N TRP A 81 9.64 29.82 -15.39
CA TRP A 81 9.57 28.83 -14.32
C TRP A 81 8.23 28.88 -13.56
N VAL A 82 7.74 30.08 -13.18
CA VAL A 82 6.44 30.22 -12.51
C VAL A 82 5.30 29.73 -13.40
N LEU A 83 5.32 30.07 -14.69
CA LEU A 83 4.29 29.65 -15.63
C LEU A 83 4.28 28.12 -15.82
N ASP A 84 5.46 27.50 -15.94
CA ASP A 84 5.59 26.04 -16.01
C ASP A 84 5.10 25.37 -14.72
N GLN A 85 5.35 25.96 -13.54
CA GLN A 85 4.81 25.42 -12.28
C GLN A 85 3.30 25.55 -12.18
N LEU A 86 2.71 26.66 -12.63
CA LEU A 86 1.27 26.81 -12.67
C LEU A 86 0.63 25.79 -13.62
N GLN A 87 1.24 25.53 -14.78
CA GLN A 87 0.79 24.48 -15.70
C GLN A 87 0.89 23.08 -15.08
N ASN A 88 2.00 22.76 -14.42
CA ASN A 88 2.17 21.48 -13.74
C ASN A 88 1.14 21.29 -12.63
N ILE A 89 0.89 22.31 -11.80
CA ILE A 89 -0.14 22.26 -10.75
C ILE A 89 -1.53 22.04 -11.38
N ALA A 90 -1.88 22.77 -12.43
CA ALA A 90 -3.15 22.60 -13.12
C ALA A 90 -3.32 21.18 -13.68
N LEU A 91 -2.26 20.61 -14.25
CA LEU A 91 -2.24 19.24 -14.76
C LEU A 91 -2.39 18.20 -13.63
N ILE A 92 -1.71 18.38 -12.50
CA ILE A 92 -1.86 17.52 -11.31
C ILE A 92 -3.31 17.55 -10.81
N VAL A 93 -3.90 18.75 -10.67
CA VAL A 93 -5.29 18.92 -10.23
C VAL A 93 -6.25 18.21 -11.18
N LEU A 94 -6.06 18.35 -12.49
CA LEU A 94 -6.89 17.68 -13.49
C LEU A 94 -6.77 16.15 -13.42
N ILE A 95 -5.55 15.61 -13.30
CA ILE A 95 -5.32 14.16 -13.17
C ILE A 95 -6.01 13.62 -11.92
N ILE A 96 -5.82 14.27 -10.77
CA ILE A 96 -6.45 13.86 -9.50
C ILE A 96 -7.98 13.89 -9.65
N PHE A 97 -8.53 14.95 -10.22
CA PHE A 97 -9.96 15.08 -10.46
C PHE A 97 -10.51 13.93 -11.33
N CYS A 98 -9.84 13.59 -12.43
CA CYS A 98 -10.21 12.45 -13.27
C CYS A 98 -10.15 11.12 -12.50
N ILE A 99 -9.11 10.89 -11.70
CA ILE A 99 -8.98 9.67 -10.88
C ILE A 99 -10.12 9.59 -9.86
N LEU A 100 -10.50 10.70 -9.22
CA LEU A 100 -11.63 10.74 -8.29
C LEU A 100 -12.97 10.42 -8.98
N ILE A 101 -13.17 10.88 -10.21
CA ILE A 101 -14.35 10.49 -11.01
C ILE A 101 -14.33 8.98 -11.29
N VAL A 102 -13.21 8.44 -11.76
CA VAL A 102 -13.05 7.00 -12.02
C VAL A 102 -13.33 6.21 -10.75
N MET A 103 -12.79 6.62 -9.60
CA MET A 103 -13.05 6.01 -8.29
C MET A 103 -14.54 5.98 -7.93
N ARG A 104 -15.28 7.07 -8.20
CA ARG A 104 -16.74 7.11 -7.98
C ARG A 104 -17.47 6.13 -8.89
N VAL A 105 -17.07 6.05 -10.16
CA VAL A 105 -17.65 5.08 -11.12
C VAL A 105 -17.35 3.65 -10.68
N LEU A 106 -16.10 3.32 -10.35
CA LEU A 106 -15.68 1.99 -9.88
C LEU A 106 -16.45 1.55 -8.62
N ARG A 107 -16.78 2.51 -7.74
CA ARG A 107 -17.63 2.26 -6.58
C ARG A 107 -19.09 2.02 -6.98
N ALA A 108 -19.63 2.84 -7.89
CA ALA A 108 -21.02 2.72 -8.33
C ALA A 108 -21.30 1.38 -9.04
N ILE A 109 -20.33 0.87 -9.81
CA ILE A 109 -20.43 -0.45 -10.48
C ILE A 109 -20.19 -1.63 -9.53
N GLY A 110 -19.85 -1.39 -8.25
CA GLY A 110 -19.64 -2.45 -7.26
C GLY A 110 -18.30 -3.19 -7.38
N LEU A 111 -17.33 -2.71 -8.17
CA LEU A 111 -16.01 -3.34 -8.31
C LEU A 111 -15.28 -3.42 -6.96
N LEU A 112 -15.48 -2.39 -6.14
CA LEU A 112 -14.93 -2.31 -4.80
C LEU A 112 -15.45 -3.42 -3.89
N THR A 113 -16.75 -3.67 -3.97
CA THR A 113 -17.43 -4.75 -3.24
C THR A 113 -17.03 -6.13 -3.78
N LEU A 114 -16.72 -6.23 -5.08
CA LEU A 114 -16.19 -7.46 -5.68
C LEU A 114 -14.79 -7.78 -5.14
N LEU A 115 -13.88 -6.81 -5.15
CA LEU A 115 -12.55 -6.96 -4.54
C LEU A 115 -12.67 -7.36 -3.07
N GLU A 116 -13.64 -6.78 -2.36
CA GLU A 116 -13.90 -7.13 -0.99
C GLU A 116 -14.28 -8.61 -0.81
N LYS A 117 -15.25 -9.08 -1.62
CA LYS A 117 -15.71 -10.48 -1.61
C LYS A 117 -14.61 -11.48 -1.98
N ILE A 118 -13.65 -11.08 -2.82
CA ILE A 118 -12.54 -11.95 -3.24
C ILE A 118 -11.46 -12.04 -2.16
N LEU A 119 -11.10 -10.91 -1.53
CA LEU A 119 -10.03 -10.88 -0.51
C LEU A 119 -10.49 -11.37 0.87
N SER A 120 -11.75 -11.12 1.24
CA SER A 120 -12.30 -11.50 2.55
C SER A 120 -12.11 -12.99 2.92
N PRO A 121 -12.38 -13.98 2.04
CA PRO A 121 -12.16 -15.39 2.36
C PRO A 121 -10.68 -15.79 2.47
N VAL A 122 -9.77 -14.98 1.93
CA VAL A 122 -8.32 -15.28 1.90
C VAL A 122 -7.66 -14.88 3.22
N LEU A 123 -8.06 -13.75 3.81
CA LEU A 123 -7.41 -13.18 5.01
C LEU A 123 -7.45 -14.05 6.29
N PRO A 124 -8.44 -14.94 6.54
CA PRO A 124 -8.39 -15.89 7.64
C PRO A 124 -7.14 -16.78 7.67
N VAL A 125 -6.58 -17.12 6.51
CA VAL A 125 -5.32 -17.88 6.41
C VAL A 125 -4.14 -17.08 6.98
N PHE A 126 -4.22 -15.75 6.92
CA PHE A 126 -3.21 -14.78 7.35
C PHE A 126 -3.46 -14.28 8.78
N GLY A 127 -4.18 -15.05 9.60
CA GLY A 127 -4.35 -14.78 11.02
C GLY A 127 -5.39 -13.69 11.34
N MET A 128 -6.24 -13.31 10.39
CA MET A 128 -7.33 -12.35 10.59
C MET A 128 -8.68 -13.05 10.65
N GLY A 129 -9.27 -13.16 11.84
CA GLY A 129 -10.57 -13.78 12.02
C GLY A 129 -11.74 -12.95 11.47
N HIS A 130 -12.96 -13.40 11.76
CA HIS A 130 -14.20 -12.90 11.16
C HIS A 130 -14.43 -11.40 11.35
N ASN A 131 -13.94 -10.82 12.46
CA ASN A 131 -14.09 -9.39 12.75
C ASN A 131 -12.97 -8.53 12.13
N ALA A 132 -11.78 -9.10 11.94
CA ALA A 132 -10.60 -8.38 11.46
C ALA A 132 -10.47 -8.39 9.93
N ALA A 133 -10.85 -9.50 9.29
CA ALA A 133 -10.74 -9.64 7.84
C ALA A 133 -11.53 -8.55 7.09
N PRO A 134 -12.84 -8.32 7.31
CA PRO A 134 -13.59 -7.30 6.57
C PRO A 134 -13.01 -5.90 6.74
N VAL A 135 -12.61 -5.55 7.96
CA VAL A 135 -12.00 -4.24 8.25
C VAL A 135 -10.68 -4.05 7.51
N THR A 136 -9.85 -5.09 7.47
CA THR A 136 -8.56 -5.07 6.76
C THR A 136 -8.76 -4.93 5.27
N VAL A 137 -9.68 -5.69 4.68
CA VAL A 137 -9.99 -5.59 3.25
C VAL A 137 -10.41 -4.18 2.87
N VAL A 138 -11.33 -3.59 3.64
CA VAL A 138 -11.76 -2.21 3.39
C VAL A 138 -10.58 -1.25 3.55
N GLY A 139 -9.70 -1.44 4.53
CA GLY A 139 -8.47 -0.63 4.66
C GLY A 139 -7.49 -0.78 3.50
N MET A 140 -7.29 -2.00 2.99
CA MET A 140 -6.47 -2.28 1.81
C MET A 140 -7.01 -1.55 0.57
N VAL A 141 -8.33 -1.58 0.39
CA VAL A 141 -9.00 -1.07 -0.80
C VAL A 141 -9.22 0.45 -0.75
N MET A 142 -9.71 0.96 0.37
CA MET A 142 -10.10 2.37 0.57
C MET A 142 -8.99 3.23 1.17
N GLY A 143 -7.93 2.63 1.70
CA GLY A 143 -6.90 3.36 2.41
C GLY A 143 -7.07 3.39 3.93
N LEU A 144 -6.01 3.86 4.59
CA LEU A 144 -5.91 3.94 6.05
C LEU A 144 -6.90 4.90 6.69
N GLY A 145 -7.36 5.93 5.98
CA GLY A 145 -8.36 6.86 6.52
C GLY A 145 -9.65 6.14 6.93
N TYR A 146 -10.15 5.26 6.07
CA TYR A 146 -11.33 4.45 6.33
C TYR A 146 -11.01 3.21 7.18
N GLY A 147 -10.00 2.43 6.77
CA GLY A 147 -9.63 1.20 7.47
C GLY A 147 -9.17 1.44 8.91
N GLY A 148 -8.37 2.48 9.11
CA GLY A 148 -7.85 2.86 10.43
C GLY A 148 -8.95 3.27 11.41
N ALA A 149 -9.93 4.06 10.95
CA ALA A 149 -11.07 4.45 11.79
C ALA A 149 -11.91 3.22 12.21
N MET A 150 -12.10 2.27 11.30
CA MET A 150 -12.82 1.04 11.60
C MET A 150 -12.03 0.12 12.54
N ILE A 151 -10.71 -0.04 12.33
CA ILE A 151 -9.85 -0.81 13.25
C ILE A 151 -9.95 -0.25 14.66
N ILE A 152 -9.77 1.07 14.83
CA ILE A 152 -9.85 1.72 16.15
C ILE A 152 -11.22 1.46 16.79
N ARG A 153 -12.30 1.48 16.01
CA ARG A 153 -13.65 1.22 16.53
C ARG A 153 -13.84 -0.24 16.96
N GLU A 154 -13.38 -1.21 16.17
CA GLU A 154 -13.57 -2.63 16.48
C GLU A 154 -12.64 -3.10 17.61
N THR A 155 -11.43 -2.54 17.74
CA THR A 155 -10.56 -2.78 18.89
C THR A 155 -11.12 -2.17 20.17
N ALA A 156 -11.67 -0.94 20.10
CA ALA A 156 -12.32 -0.31 21.25
C ALA A 156 -13.55 -1.09 21.76
N ARG A 157 -14.21 -1.86 20.88
CA ARG A 157 -15.32 -2.76 21.22
C ARG A 157 -14.89 -4.12 21.75
N GLY A 158 -13.58 -4.38 21.86
CA GLY A 158 -13.05 -5.67 22.31
C GLY A 158 -13.28 -6.83 21.34
N LYS A 159 -13.61 -6.54 20.07
CA LYS A 159 -13.96 -7.55 19.06
C LYS A 159 -12.76 -8.10 18.26
N MET A 160 -11.56 -7.57 18.50
CA MET A 160 -10.35 -7.88 17.76
C MET A 160 -9.21 -8.21 18.72
N GLY A 161 -8.60 -9.39 18.54
CA GLY A 161 -7.43 -9.80 19.33
C GLY A 161 -6.19 -8.97 19.01
N ARG A 162 -5.18 -8.99 19.90
CA ARG A 162 -3.91 -8.26 19.69
C ARG A 162 -3.14 -8.73 18.45
N GLU A 163 -3.11 -10.04 18.21
CA GLU A 163 -2.44 -10.61 17.03
C GLU A 163 -3.18 -10.25 15.74
N GLU A 164 -4.50 -10.38 15.72
CA GLU A 164 -5.33 -10.01 14.56
C GLU A 164 -5.18 -8.53 14.23
N LEU A 165 -5.20 -7.65 15.24
CA LEU A 165 -4.93 -6.23 15.09
C LEU A 165 -3.56 -6.00 14.46
N PHE A 166 -2.53 -6.66 14.97
CA PHE A 166 -1.17 -6.49 14.45
C PHE A 166 -1.07 -6.92 12.98
N TYR A 167 -1.59 -8.09 12.61
CA TYR A 167 -1.57 -8.57 11.22
C TYR A 167 -2.41 -7.67 10.29
N SER A 168 -3.55 -7.17 10.77
CA SER A 168 -4.39 -6.22 10.03
C SER A 168 -3.65 -4.91 9.74
N MET A 169 -2.98 -4.35 10.75
CA MET A 169 -2.20 -3.12 10.60
C MET A 169 -1.00 -3.30 9.68
N VAL A 170 -0.30 -4.43 9.78
CA VAL A 170 0.81 -4.76 8.87
C VAL A 170 0.32 -4.90 7.43
N MET A 171 -0.75 -5.66 7.20
CA MET A 171 -1.32 -5.86 5.87
C MET A 171 -1.73 -4.52 5.26
N MET A 172 -2.51 -3.73 6.00
CA MET A 172 -2.90 -2.39 5.56
C MET A 172 -1.69 -1.51 5.30
N GLY A 173 -0.69 -1.47 6.19
CA GLY A 173 0.45 -0.58 6.00
C GLY A 173 1.33 -0.90 4.80
N LEU A 174 1.35 -2.16 4.34
CA LEU A 174 2.09 -2.57 3.14
C LEU A 174 1.30 -2.34 1.85
N CYS A 175 -0.03 -2.32 1.90
CA CYS A 175 -0.83 -2.30 0.67
C CYS A 175 -2.17 -1.56 0.77
N HIS A 176 -2.32 -0.53 1.60
CA HIS A 176 -3.51 0.32 1.61
C HIS A 176 -3.66 1.17 0.34
N GLY A 177 -4.86 1.67 0.12
CA GLY A 177 -5.15 2.55 -1.02
C GLY A 177 -4.95 1.85 -2.37
N LEU A 178 -5.26 0.55 -2.47
CA LEU A 178 -5.00 -0.26 -3.66
C LEU A 178 -5.56 0.31 -4.96
N VAL A 179 -6.67 1.04 -4.90
CA VAL A 179 -7.27 1.60 -6.09
C VAL A 179 -6.73 3.01 -6.35
N GLU A 180 -6.92 3.93 -5.41
CA GLU A 180 -6.56 5.34 -5.57
C GLU A 180 -5.05 5.54 -5.76
N ASP A 181 -4.24 5.04 -4.83
CA ASP A 181 -2.80 5.27 -4.86
C ASP A 181 -2.16 4.59 -6.08
N THR A 182 -2.66 3.41 -6.46
CA THR A 182 -2.19 2.72 -7.68
C THR A 182 -2.50 3.50 -8.94
N LEU A 183 -3.73 4.03 -9.08
CA LEU A 183 -4.10 4.82 -10.25
C LEU A 183 -3.24 6.08 -10.36
N LEU A 184 -2.92 6.72 -9.22
CA LEU A 184 -1.98 7.84 -9.18
C LEU A 184 -0.57 7.43 -9.63
N MET A 185 -0.04 6.31 -9.13
CA MET A 185 1.29 5.83 -9.54
C MET A 185 1.36 5.40 -11.00
N VAL A 186 0.27 4.83 -11.54
CA VAL A 186 0.16 4.50 -12.96
C VAL A 186 0.14 5.77 -13.81
N ALA A 187 -0.56 6.82 -13.37
CA ALA A 187 -0.54 8.12 -14.04
C ALA A 187 0.85 8.77 -14.07
N ILE A 188 1.68 8.52 -13.06
CA ILE A 188 3.09 8.97 -13.01
C ILE A 188 3.99 8.15 -13.95
N GLY A 189 3.56 6.97 -14.39
CA GLY A 189 4.29 6.09 -15.31
C GLY A 189 4.71 4.73 -14.72
N GLY A 190 4.25 4.39 -13.51
CA GLY A 190 4.46 3.08 -12.91
C GLY A 190 3.65 1.99 -13.61
N LYS A 191 4.23 0.79 -13.77
CA LYS A 191 3.51 -0.35 -14.37
C LYS A 191 2.59 -1.01 -13.35
N ILE A 192 1.31 -1.15 -13.71
CA ILE A 192 0.26 -1.70 -12.84
C ILE A 192 0.61 -3.08 -12.26
N THR A 193 1.30 -3.92 -13.01
CA THR A 193 1.75 -5.24 -12.58
C THR A 193 2.66 -5.20 -11.36
N GLY A 194 3.63 -4.27 -11.33
CA GLY A 194 4.50 -4.09 -10.17
C GLY A 194 3.82 -3.32 -9.04
N VAL A 195 3.10 -2.25 -9.38
CA VAL A 195 2.52 -1.33 -8.40
C VAL A 195 1.33 -1.96 -7.65
N PHE A 196 0.47 -2.71 -8.35
CA PHE A 196 -0.75 -3.30 -7.80
C PHE A 196 -0.55 -4.78 -7.43
N TRP A 197 -0.34 -5.65 -8.42
CA TRP A 197 -0.33 -7.10 -8.22
C TRP A 197 0.87 -7.55 -7.40
N GLY A 198 2.07 -7.10 -7.76
CA GLY A 198 3.27 -7.42 -7.00
C GLY A 198 3.18 -6.94 -5.55
N ARG A 199 2.56 -5.77 -5.31
CA ARG A 199 2.38 -5.22 -3.95
C ARG A 199 1.45 -6.08 -3.10
N ILE A 200 0.32 -6.54 -3.66
CA ILE A 200 -0.60 -7.48 -2.99
C ILE A 200 0.11 -8.79 -2.67
N LEU A 201 0.84 -9.36 -3.64
CA LEU A 201 1.54 -10.63 -3.44
C LEU A 201 2.63 -10.51 -2.37
N PHE A 202 3.38 -9.42 -2.40
CA PHE A 202 4.41 -9.12 -1.41
C PHE A 202 3.82 -8.95 0.00
N SER A 203 2.74 -8.16 0.15
CA SER A 203 2.12 -7.94 1.45
C SER A 203 1.54 -9.23 2.04
N LEU A 204 0.86 -10.03 1.22
CA LEU A 204 0.36 -11.35 1.60
C LEU A 204 1.53 -12.25 2.06
N PHE A 205 2.60 -12.34 1.26
CA PHE A 205 3.77 -13.15 1.60
C PHE A 205 4.42 -12.72 2.92
N VAL A 206 4.61 -11.42 3.14
CA VAL A 206 5.19 -10.89 4.38
C VAL A 206 4.32 -11.24 5.58
N VAL A 207 3.01 -11.01 5.50
CA VAL A 207 2.08 -11.31 6.59
C VAL A 207 2.06 -12.83 6.87
N TYR A 208 2.06 -13.66 5.82
CA TYR A 208 2.13 -15.11 5.97
C TYR A 208 3.38 -15.54 6.75
N CYS A 209 4.55 -15.02 6.37
CA CYS A 209 5.81 -15.30 7.06
C CYS A 209 5.75 -14.90 8.55
N ILE A 210 5.19 -13.73 8.85
CA ILE A 210 5.03 -13.26 10.23
C ILE A 210 4.09 -14.19 11.02
N VAL A 211 2.96 -14.60 10.45
CA VAL A 211 1.99 -15.50 11.09
C VAL A 211 2.63 -16.87 11.36
N GLN A 212 3.37 -17.44 10.40
CA GLN A 212 4.04 -18.72 10.60
C GLN A 212 5.11 -18.63 11.70
N CYS A 213 5.93 -17.58 11.69
CA CYS A 213 6.89 -17.33 12.76
C CYS A 213 6.19 -17.24 14.13
N GLY A 214 5.11 -16.45 14.23
CA GLY A 214 4.32 -16.31 15.46
C GLY A 214 3.79 -17.64 15.99
N ARG A 215 3.24 -18.50 15.12
CA ARG A 215 2.77 -19.85 15.49
C ARG A 215 3.89 -20.73 16.02
N VAL A 216 5.08 -20.69 15.42
CA VAL A 216 6.24 -21.48 15.87
C VAL A 216 6.71 -21.03 17.25
N PHE A 217 6.74 -19.73 17.53
CA PHE A 217 7.13 -19.22 18.85
C PHE A 217 6.08 -19.50 19.93
N SER A 218 4.79 -19.37 19.62
CA SER A 218 3.72 -19.71 20.56
C SER A 218 3.63 -21.22 20.84
N GLY A 219 3.83 -22.07 19.81
CA GLY A 219 3.88 -23.52 19.97
C GLY A 219 5.07 -24.02 20.80
N ARG A 220 6.20 -23.28 20.83
CA ARG A 220 7.34 -23.58 21.70
C ARG A 220 7.06 -23.24 23.17
N ARG A 221 6.28 -22.19 23.44
CA ARG A 221 5.98 -21.73 24.81
C ARG A 221 5.11 -22.70 25.60
N VAL A 222 4.16 -23.36 24.92
CA VAL A 222 3.29 -24.40 25.51
C VAL A 222 4.08 -25.67 25.85
N ARG A 223 5.14 -25.98 25.10
CA ARG A 223 5.95 -27.20 25.30
C ARG A 223 7.02 -27.07 26.38
N THR A 224 7.27 -25.86 26.88
CA THR A 224 8.20 -25.59 27.99
C THR A 224 7.53 -25.52 29.36
N GLU A 225 6.19 -25.49 29.40
CA GLU A 225 5.40 -25.47 30.65
C GLU A 225 4.74 -26.82 30.99
N THR A 226 5.05 -27.88 30.21
CA THR A 226 4.66 -29.28 30.45
C THR A 226 5.89 -30.12 30.73
#